data_AF-A0A1N7A8U5-F1
#
_entry.id   AF-A0A1N7A8U5-F1
#
_cell.length_a   1.000
_cell.length_b   1.000
_cell.length_c   1.000
_cell.angle_alpha   90.00
_cell.angle_beta   90.00
_cell.angle_gamma   90.00
#
_symmetry.space_group_name_H-M   'P 1'
#
loop_
_entity.id
_entity.type
_entity.pdbx_description
1 polymer ?
#
loop_
_entity_poly.entity_id
_entity_poly.type
_entity_poly.pdbx_seq_one_letter_code
_entity_poly.pdbx_strand_id
1 'polypeptide(L)'
;MEQKDLAARAKVAIGTIRNMEAAGLEQVGGRTDTLNAVLSALREAGALIVPENGEGPGVRLRKARPAYSEADRVANADDVRAHAATAADSMMGNMDGSPGEKADRRGALTDEPAIVAKAKGKSRK
;
A
#
# COMPACT_ATOMS: atom_id res chain seq x y z
N MET A 1 -14.68 9.63 -13.93
CA MET A 1 -14.40 8.70 -15.04
C MET A 1 -15.65 8.70 -15.89
N GLU A 2 -15.54 8.91 -17.20
CA GLU A 2 -16.71 8.90 -18.09
C GLU A 2 -17.15 7.47 -18.42
N GLN A 3 -18.42 7.27 -18.79
CA GLN A 3 -18.97 5.96 -19.18
C GLN A 3 -18.14 5.27 -20.26
N LYS A 4 -17.70 6.03 -21.28
CA LYS A 4 -16.85 5.54 -22.37
C LYS A 4 -15.49 5.03 -21.87
N ASP A 5 -14.93 5.68 -20.85
CA ASP A 5 -13.62 5.32 -20.30
C ASP A 5 -13.75 4.06 -19.46
N LEU A 6 -14.83 3.93 -18.68
CA LEU A 6 -15.12 2.73 -17.92
C LEU A 6 -15.35 1.53 -18.84
N ALA A 7 -16.15 1.71 -19.89
CA ALA A 7 -16.41 0.67 -20.89
C ALA A 7 -15.12 0.18 -21.55
N ALA A 8 -14.23 1.09 -21.94
CA ALA A 8 -12.93 0.76 -22.51
C ALA A 8 -12.03 -0.01 -21.52
N ARG A 9 -11.95 0.44 -20.25
CA ARG A 9 -11.17 -0.24 -19.20
C ARG A 9 -11.70 -1.64 -18.88
N ALA A 10 -13.02 -1.78 -18.80
CA ALA A 10 -13.69 -3.04 -18.51
C ALA A 10 -13.81 -3.96 -19.75
N LYS A 11 -13.45 -3.49 -20.95
CA LYS A 11 -13.58 -4.22 -22.22
C LYS A 11 -15.02 -4.68 -22.51
N VAL A 12 -15.99 -3.81 -22.23
CA VAL A 12 -17.42 -4.05 -22.46
C VAL A 12 -17.99 -3.00 -23.41
N ALA A 13 -19.16 -3.26 -23.99
CA ALA A 13 -19.87 -2.26 -24.78
C ALA A 13 -20.36 -1.11 -23.89
N ILE A 14 -20.35 0.13 -24.41
CA ILE A 14 -20.86 1.29 -23.67
C ILE A 14 -22.33 1.15 -23.25
N GLY A 15 -23.14 0.46 -24.06
CA GLY A 15 -24.54 0.14 -23.73
C GLY A 15 -24.68 -0.72 -22.48
N THR A 16 -23.71 -1.60 -22.21
CA THR A 16 -23.68 -2.40 -20.99
C THR A 16 -23.54 -1.53 -19.74
N ILE A 17 -22.64 -0.54 -19.76
CA ILE A 17 -22.48 0.42 -18.65
C ILE A 17 -23.74 1.25 -18.47
N ARG A 18 -24.35 1.74 -19.55
CA ARG A 18 -25.62 2.49 -19.48
C ARG A 18 -26.75 1.68 -18.88
N ASN A 19 -26.87 0.41 -19.26
CA ASN A 19 -27.87 -0.50 -18.70
C ASN A 19 -27.61 -0.75 -17.21
N MET A 20 -26.34 -0.90 -16.81
CA MET A 20 -25.96 -1.06 -15.40
C MET A 20 -26.34 0.16 -14.56
N GLU A 21 -26.08 1.36 -15.06
CA GLU A 21 -26.43 2.61 -14.36
C GLU A 21 -27.95 2.84 -14.32
N ALA A 22 -28.67 2.50 -15.40
CA ALA A 22 -30.12 2.65 -15.47
C ALA A 22 -30.88 1.69 -14.55
N ALA A 23 -30.33 0.50 -14.25
CA ALA A 23 -30.95 -0.45 -13.34
C ALA A 23 -30.97 0.02 -11.88
N GLY A 24 -30.10 0.97 -11.50
CA GLY A 24 -30.03 1.48 -10.14
C GLY A 24 -29.65 0.39 -9.13
N LEU A 25 -30.54 0.14 -8.15
CA LEU A 25 -30.36 -0.91 -7.13
C LEU A 25 -30.85 -2.28 -7.59
N GLU A 26 -31.54 -2.35 -8.73
CA GLU A 26 -32.01 -3.63 -9.26
C GLU A 26 -30.83 -4.43 -9.83
N GLN A 27 -31.00 -5.75 -9.81
CA GLN A 27 -29.99 -6.64 -10.35
C GLN A 27 -29.88 -6.44 -11.86
N VAL A 28 -28.71 -6.01 -12.32
CA VAL A 28 -28.41 -5.95 -13.75
C VAL A 28 -28.36 -7.38 -14.29
N GLY A 29 -29.31 -7.74 -15.14
CA GLY A 29 -29.27 -8.99 -15.88
C GLY A 29 -28.00 -9.05 -16.74
N GLY A 30 -27.04 -9.90 -16.37
CA GLY A 30 -25.75 -9.99 -17.05
C GLY A 30 -24.92 -11.17 -16.58
N ARG A 31 -23.94 -11.58 -17.41
CA ARG A 31 -22.95 -12.60 -17.05
C ARG A 31 -22.09 -12.08 -15.90
N THR A 32 -21.80 -12.95 -14.92
CA THR A 32 -20.93 -12.65 -13.77
C THR A 32 -19.57 -12.08 -14.20
N ASP A 33 -19.05 -12.52 -15.35
CA ASP A 33 -17.79 -12.04 -15.91
C ASP A 33 -17.81 -10.55 -16.24
N THR A 34 -18.92 -10.05 -16.78
CA THR A 34 -19.10 -8.63 -17.11
C THR A 34 -19.08 -7.78 -15.84
N LEU A 35 -19.77 -8.23 -14.79
CA LEU A 35 -19.78 -7.55 -13.51
C LEU A 35 -18.37 -7.50 -12.90
N ASN A 36 -17.65 -8.63 -12.94
CA ASN A 36 -16.28 -8.72 -12.44
C ASN A 36 -15.32 -7.80 -13.21
N ALA A 37 -15.45 -7.72 -14.54
CA ALA A 37 -14.63 -6.83 -15.36
C ALA A 37 -14.84 -5.35 -15.01
N VAL A 38 -16.09 -4.93 -14.82
CA VAL A 38 -16.43 -3.57 -14.40
C VAL A 38 -15.93 -3.28 -12.99
N LEU A 39 -16.10 -4.20 -12.04
CA LEU A 39 -15.55 -4.07 -10.69
C LEU A 39 -14.03 -3.97 -10.68
N SER A 40 -13.33 -4.75 -11.52
CA SER A 40 -11.86 -4.65 -11.66
C SER A 40 -11.45 -3.30 -12.19
N ALA A 41 -12.09 -2.80 -13.25
CA ALA A 41 -11.80 -1.50 -13.83
C ALA A 41 -11.99 -0.35 -12.82
N LEU A 42 -13.07 -0.38 -12.04
CA LEU A 42 -13.32 0.58 -10.96
C LEU A 42 -12.24 0.48 -9.87
N ARG A 43 -11.91 -0.75 -9.46
CA ARG A 43 -10.85 -0.99 -8.48
C ARG A 43 -9.54 -0.44 -8.98
N GLU A 44 -9.08 -0.77 -10.18
CA GLU A 44 -7.84 -0.27 -10.77
C GLU A 44 -7.79 1.25 -10.84
N ALA A 45 -8.92 1.90 -11.13
CA ALA A 45 -9.03 3.36 -11.17
C ALA A 45 -9.02 4.04 -9.79
N GLY A 46 -8.99 3.28 -8.69
CA GLY A 46 -8.84 3.80 -7.35
C GLY A 46 -10.00 3.49 -6.41
N ALA A 47 -11.07 2.86 -6.88
CA ALA A 47 -12.16 2.47 -5.99
C ALA A 47 -11.73 1.30 -5.07
N LEU A 48 -12.25 1.33 -3.85
CA LEU A 48 -12.17 0.26 -2.86
C LEU A 48 -13.59 -0.12 -2.49
N ILE A 49 -13.94 -1.38 -2.70
CA ILE A 49 -15.22 -1.92 -2.25
C ILE A 49 -15.03 -2.38 -0.82
N VAL A 50 -15.78 -1.76 0.10
CA VAL A 50 -15.72 -2.06 1.53
C VAL A 50 -16.90 -2.98 1.84
N PRO A 51 -16.64 -4.18 2.38
CA PRO A 51 -17.71 -5.06 2.85
C PRO A 51 -18.44 -4.41 4.03
N GLU A 52 -19.64 -4.90 4.33
CA GLU A 52 -20.45 -4.37 5.44
C GLU A 52 -19.68 -4.37 6.77
N ASN A 53 -19.66 -3.20 7.41
CA ASN A 53 -18.96 -2.96 8.67
C ASN A 53 -19.85 -2.24 9.71
N GLY A 54 -21.16 -2.44 9.65
CA GLY A 54 -22.16 -1.87 10.57
C GLY A 54 -23.01 -0.73 9.99
N GLU A 55 -22.54 -0.07 8.91
CA GLU A 55 -23.28 0.98 8.19
C GLU A 55 -23.74 0.54 6.78
N GLY A 56 -23.60 -0.76 6.48
CA GLY A 56 -23.84 -1.34 5.16
C GLY A 56 -22.58 -1.41 4.27
N PRO A 57 -22.67 -2.05 3.09
CA PRO A 57 -21.60 -2.09 2.12
C PRO A 57 -21.33 -0.70 1.52
N GLY A 58 -20.07 -0.39 1.20
CA GLY A 58 -19.69 0.95 0.75
C GLY A 58 -18.55 0.99 -0.26
N VAL A 59 -18.28 2.19 -0.77
CA VAL A 59 -17.16 2.45 -1.69
C VAL A 59 -16.32 3.60 -1.15
N ARG A 60 -14.99 3.44 -1.19
CA ARG A 60 -14.02 4.47 -0.83
C ARG A 60 -13.02 4.66 -1.96
N LEU A 61 -12.40 5.84 -2.03
CA LEU A 61 -11.27 6.06 -2.93
C LEU A 61 -9.96 5.72 -2.21
N ARG A 62 -9.03 5.08 -2.94
CA ARG A 62 -7.66 4.89 -2.48
C ARG A 62 -7.03 6.25 -2.23
N LYS A 63 -6.32 6.36 -1.10
CA LYS A 63 -5.47 7.51 -0.85
C LYS A 63 -4.41 7.57 -1.95
N ALA A 64 -4.29 8.72 -2.61
CA ALA A 64 -3.12 8.99 -3.43
C ALA A 64 -1.90 8.82 -2.52
N ARG A 65 -0.89 8.07 -2.98
CA ARG A 65 0.40 8.06 -2.28
C ARG A 65 0.86 9.52 -2.26
N PRO A 66 1.00 10.17 -1.10
CA PRO A 66 1.51 11.54 -1.08
C PRO A 66 2.86 11.53 -1.78
N ALA A 67 3.06 12.46 -2.70
CA ALA A 67 4.35 12.69 -3.29
C ALA A 67 5.22 13.33 -2.21
N TYR A 68 5.88 12.48 -1.40
CA TYR A 68 6.86 12.94 -0.44
C TYR A 68 7.98 13.65 -1.20
N SER A 69 8.24 14.90 -0.84
CA SER A 69 9.42 15.62 -1.32
C SER A 69 10.70 14.88 -0.88
N GLU A 70 11.83 15.18 -1.52
CA GLU A 70 13.10 14.57 -1.11
C GLU A 70 13.43 14.90 0.36
N ALA A 71 13.03 16.08 0.83
CA ALA A 71 13.12 16.45 2.24
C ALA A 71 12.21 15.58 3.14
N ASP A 72 10.96 15.30 2.73
CA ASP A 72 10.05 14.44 3.49
C ASP A 72 10.54 12.98 3.55
N ARG A 73 11.28 12.53 2.53
CA ARG A 73 11.91 11.20 2.51
C ARG A 73 13.10 11.12 3.45
N VAL A 74 13.95 12.15 3.45
CA VAL A 74 15.11 12.23 4.35
C VAL A 74 14.65 12.33 5.81
N ALA A 75 13.65 13.17 6.10
CA ALA A 75 13.08 13.29 7.44
C ALA A 75 12.50 11.95 7.94
N ASN A 76 11.74 11.25 7.09
CA ASN A 76 11.28 9.90 7.44
C ASN A 76 12.44 8.91 7.65
N ALA A 77 13.52 9.02 6.86
CA ALA A 77 14.66 8.14 7.03
C ALA A 77 15.38 8.37 8.36
N ASP A 78 15.47 9.62 8.84
CA ASP A 78 15.99 9.95 10.17
C ASP A 78 15.11 9.40 11.29
N ASP A 79 13.78 9.58 11.19
CA ASP A 79 12.84 9.04 12.18
C ASP A 79 12.88 7.49 12.22
N VAL A 80 12.98 6.85 11.06
CA VAL A 80 13.14 5.39 10.95
C VAL A 80 14.48 4.94 11.54
N ARG A 81 15.57 5.67 11.31
CA ARG A 81 16.89 5.41 11.93
C ARG A 81 16.82 5.53 13.46
N ALA A 82 16.19 6.57 13.98
CA ALA A 82 16.03 6.79 15.42
C ALA A 82 15.18 5.70 16.08
N HIS A 83 14.10 5.28 15.41
CA HIS A 83 13.27 4.17 15.88
C HIS A 83 14.03 2.84 15.87
N ALA A 84 14.79 2.56 14.80
CA ALA A 84 15.63 1.37 14.70
C ALA A 84 16.75 1.35 15.77
N ALA A 85 17.37 2.50 16.06
CA ALA A 85 18.36 2.65 17.12
C ALA A 85 17.77 2.36 18.50
N THR A 86 16.60 2.94 18.81
CA THR A 86 15.88 2.69 20.06
C THR A 86 15.48 1.22 20.22
N ALA A 87 15.04 0.58 19.13
CA ALA A 87 14.70 -0.84 19.12
C ALA A 87 15.94 -1.73 19.36
N ALA A 88 17.08 -1.39 18.74
CA ALA A 88 18.34 -2.10 18.95
C ALA A 88 18.85 -1.95 20.39
N ASP A 89 18.78 -0.74 20.97
CA ASP A 89 19.15 -0.48 22.36
C ASP A 89 18.26 -1.27 23.32
N SER A 90 16.95 -1.36 23.05
CA SER A 90 16.01 -2.14 23.85
C SER A 90 16.29 -3.66 23.76
N MET A 91 16.73 -4.16 22.60
CA MET A 91 17.13 -5.56 22.43
C MET A 91 18.49 -5.87 23.09
N MET A 92 19.39 -4.89 23.17
CA MET A 92 20.72 -5.01 23.80
C MET A 92 20.73 -4.67 25.30
N GLY A 93 19.61 -4.20 25.86
CA GLY A 93 19.48 -3.79 27.26
C GLY A 93 19.85 -4.88 28.27
N ASN A 94 19.66 -6.16 27.90
CA ASN A 94 19.98 -7.32 28.74
C ASN A 94 21.32 -8.01 28.39
N MET A 95 22.17 -7.42 27.54
CA MET A 95 23.47 -7.98 27.17
C MET A 95 24.62 -7.30 27.90
N ASP A 96 25.55 -8.11 28.42
CA ASP A 96 26.77 -7.62 29.08
C ASP A 96 27.71 -6.94 28.08
N GLY A 97 28.23 -5.76 28.46
CA GLY A 97 29.15 -4.97 27.65
C GLY A 97 29.18 -3.51 28.09
N SER A 98 30.31 -2.84 27.90
CA SER A 98 30.47 -1.42 28.25
C SER A 98 29.62 -0.53 27.34
N PRO A 99 29.24 0.69 27.78
CA PRO A 99 28.47 1.63 26.95
C PRO A 99 29.10 1.95 25.58
N GLY A 100 30.43 1.95 25.49
CA GLY A 100 31.17 2.17 24.23
C GLY A 100 30.99 1.01 23.24
N GLU A 101 31.14 -0.23 23.69
CA GLU A 101 30.98 -1.42 22.84
C GLU A 101 29.55 -1.58 22.33
N LYS A 102 28.56 -1.14 23.12
CA LYS A 102 27.15 -1.10 22.69
C LYS A 102 26.93 -0.02 21.62
N ALA A 103 27.56 1.14 21.74
CA ALA A 103 27.48 2.23 20.76
C ALA A 103 28.13 1.87 19.42
N ASP A 104 29.31 1.24 19.44
CA ASP A 104 30.02 0.81 18.22
C ASP A 104 29.25 -0.29 17.47
N ARG A 105 28.65 -1.23 18.21
CA ARG A 105 27.80 -2.28 17.63
C ARG A 105 26.51 -1.73 17.04
N ARG A 106 25.93 -0.70 17.66
CA ARG A 106 24.77 0.03 17.13
C ARG A 106 25.13 0.70 15.80
N GLY A 107 26.24 1.45 15.75
CA GLY A 107 26.75 2.06 14.51
C GLY A 107 26.90 1.03 13.39
N ALA A 108 27.59 -0.08 13.65
CA ALA A 108 27.75 -1.16 12.68
C ALA A 108 26.43 -1.80 12.20
N LEU A 109 25.35 -1.72 12.97
CA LEU A 109 24.04 -2.23 12.60
C LEU A 109 23.18 -1.19 11.87
N THR A 110 23.35 0.10 12.17
CA THR A 110 22.53 1.20 11.63
C THR A 110 23.17 1.92 10.45
N ASP A 111 24.48 1.76 10.23
CA ASP A 111 25.20 2.41 9.14
C ASP A 111 24.82 1.83 7.77
N GLU A 112 24.56 2.73 6.82
CA GLU A 112 24.12 2.48 5.45
C GLU A 112 24.83 1.32 4.72
N PRO A 113 26.18 1.21 4.71
CA PRO A 113 26.87 0.13 3.99
C PRO A 113 26.57 -1.27 4.57
N ALA A 114 26.35 -1.39 5.88
CA ALA A 114 26.09 -2.67 6.53
C ALA A 114 24.64 -3.16 6.30
N ILE A 115 23.66 -2.24 6.35
CA ILE A 115 22.26 -2.52 6.03
C ILE A 115 22.12 -2.97 4.56
N VAL A 116 22.74 -2.23 3.63
CA VAL A 116 22.71 -2.55 2.19
C VAL A 116 23.37 -3.90 1.89
N ALA A 117 24.50 -4.22 2.56
CA ALA A 117 25.17 -5.52 2.41
C ALA A 117 24.30 -6.69 2.91
N LYS A 118 23.65 -6.54 4.08
CA LYS A 118 22.75 -7.56 4.65
C LYS A 118 21.51 -7.79 3.79
N ALA A 119 20.92 -6.72 3.25
CA ALA A 119 19.78 -6.81 2.34
C ALA A 119 20.14 -7.54 1.04
N LYS A 120 21.30 -7.24 0.44
CA LYS A 120 21.82 -7.96 -0.75
C LYS A 120 22.14 -9.44 -0.47
N GLY A 121 22.60 -9.78 0.72
CA GLY A 121 22.87 -11.17 1.12
C GLY A 121 21.60 -12.01 1.28
N LYS A 122 20.50 -11.41 1.75
CA LYS A 122 19.22 -12.10 1.98
C LYS A 122 18.44 -12.39 0.69
N SER A 123 18.66 -11.60 -0.37
CA SER A 123 18.05 -11.79 -1.69
C SER A 123 18.71 -12.89 -2.54
N ARG A 124 19.84 -13.46 -2.11
CA ARG A 124 20.61 -14.47 -2.86
C ARG A 124 20.40 -15.90 -2.34
N LYS A 125 19.30 -16.18 -1.64
CA LYS A 125 18.99 -17.50 -1.11
C LYS A 125 17.65 -17.99 -1.60
#